data_AF-A0A0P9YRC5-F1
#
_entry.id   AF-A0A0P9YRC5-F1
#
_cell.length_a   1.000
_cell.length_b   1.000
_cell.length_c   1.000
_cell.angle_alpha   90.00
_cell.angle_beta   90.00
_cell.angle_gamma   90.00
#
_symmetry.space_group_name_H-M   'P 1'
#
loop_
_entity.id
_entity.type
_entity.pdbx_description
1 polymer ?
#
loop_
_entity_poly.entity_id
_entity_poly.type
_entity_poly.pdbx_seq_one_letter_code
_entity_poly.pdbx_strand_id
1 'polypeptide(L)' 'MTIVAQFSRSGQILMVVLMPNGGAQQDSRQKNARHMAWH' A
#
# COMPACT_ATOMS: atom_id res chain seq x y z
N MET A 1 -4.72 -2.43 -7.49
CA MET A 1 -5.16 -1.20 -6.82
C MET A 1 -6.34 -1.59 -5.94
N THR A 2 -6.32 -1.21 -4.67
CA THR A 2 -7.39 -1.48 -3.69
C THR A 2 -8.02 -0.15 -3.36
N ILE A 3 -9.35 -0.13 -3.38
CA ILE A 3 -10.13 1.05 -3.00
C ILE A 3 -10.54 0.88 -1.55
N VAL A 4 -10.17 1.84 -0.70
CA VAL A 4 -10.61 1.89 0.70
C VAL A 4 -11.53 3.09 0.83
N ALA A 5 -12.76 2.85 1.27
CA ALA A 5 -13.76 3.89 1.49
C ALA A 5 -14.11 3.97 2.97
N GLN A 6 -14.17 5.18 3.51
CA GLN A 6 -14.60 5.44 4.88
C GLN A 6 -16.03 5.97 4.86
N PHE A 7 -16.89 5.33 5.66
CA PHE A 7 -18.31 5.64 5.75
C PHE A 7 -18.64 6.21 7.13
N SER A 8 -19.54 7.18 7.15
CA SER A 8 -20.18 7.65 8.38
C SER A 8 -21.17 6.62 8.93
N ARG A 9 -21.64 6.84 10.16
CA ARG A 9 -22.65 5.98 10.79
C ARG A 9 -23.97 5.93 10.00
N SER A 10 -24.33 6.97 9.25
CA SER A 10 -25.51 6.99 8.38
C SER A 10 -25.28 6.38 7.00
N GLY A 11 -24.08 5.85 6.72
CA GLY A 11 -23.73 5.23 5.45
C GLY A 11 -23.28 6.21 4.37
N GLN A 12 -23.17 7.50 4.66
CA GLN A 12 -22.59 8.46 3.71
C GLN A 12 -21.08 8.26 3.58
N ILE A 13 -20.58 8.34 2.35
CA ILE A 13 -19.14 8.28 2.05
C ILE A 13 -18.49 9.58 2.51
N LEU A 14 -17.46 9.47 3.34
CA LEU A 14 -16.68 10.61 3.81
C LEU A 14 -15.39 10.79 3.00
N MET A 15 -14.72 9.67 2.70
CA MET A 15 -13.41 9.69 2.04
C MET A 15 -13.20 8.41 1.23
N VAL A 16 -12.55 8.55 0.08
CA VAL A 16 -12.12 7.42 -0.76
C VAL A 16 -10.63 7.56 -1.05
N VAL A 17 -9.86 6.52 -0.76
CA VAL A 17 -8.43 6.47 -1.02
C VAL A 17 -8.12 5.31 -1.95
N LEU A 18 -7.34 5.60 -3.00
CA LEU A 18 -6.78 4.60 -3.90
C LEU A 18 -5.44 4.13 -3.31
N MET A 19 -5.40 2.88 -2.84
CA MET A 19 -4.15 2.26 -2.41
C MET A 19 -3.58 1.41 -3.55
N PRO A 20 -2.30 1.55 -3.89
CA PRO A 20 -1.65 0.57 -4.76
C PRO A 20 -1.62 -0.79 -4.08
N ASN A 21 -1.90 -1.86 -4.85
CA ASN A 21 -1.77 -3.22 -4.33
C ASN A 21 -0.29 -3.50 -4.15
N GLY A 22 0.22 -3.30 -2.93
CA GLY A 22 1.56 -3.71 -2.53
C GLY A 22 2.66 -3.26 -3.47
N GLY A 23 2.94 -1.96 -3.53
CA GLY A 23 4.14 -1.43 -4.20
C GLY A 23 5.29 -1.03 -3.27
N ALA A 24 5.06 -0.89 -1.96
CA ALA A 24 6.03 -0.23 -1.07
C ALA A 24 6.74 -1.16 -0.06
N GLN A 25 6.55 -2.48 -0.13
CA GLN A 25 7.26 -3.42 0.75
C GLN A 25 8.18 -4.39 0.00
N GLN A 26 7.96 -4.59 -1.31
CA GLN A 26 8.89 -5.34 -2.15
C GLN A 26 10.16 -4.54 -2.44
N ASP A 27 10.09 -3.20 -2.55
CA ASP A 27 11.31 -2.41 -2.70
C ASP A 27 12.24 -2.53 -1.50
N SER A 28 11.74 -2.51 -0.26
CA SER A 28 12.60 -2.64 0.92
C SER A 28 13.23 -4.03 1.04
N ARG A 29 12.47 -5.10 0.77
CA ARG A 29 13.02 -6.48 0.78
C ARG A 29 13.94 -6.75 -0.42
N GLN A 30 13.60 -6.28 -1.61
CA GLN A 30 14.40 -6.45 -2.82
C GLN A 30 15.66 -5.57 -2.80
N LYS A 31 15.58 -4.35 -2.27
CA LYS A 31 16.74 -3.47 -2.02
C LYS A 31 17.72 -4.13 -1.05
N ASN A 32 17.22 -4.76 0.02
CA ASN A 32 18.08 -5.44 0.99
C ASN A 32 18.68 -6.74 0.44
N ALA A 33 17.90 -7.52 -0.32
CA ALA A 33 18.41 -8.71 -1.01
C ALA A 33 19.45 -8.38 -2.08
N ARG A 34 19.26 -7.29 -2.83
CA ARG A 34 20.27 -6.80 -3.79
C ARG A 34 21.52 -6.33 -3.05
N HIS A 35 21.39 -5.58 -1.96
CA HIS A 35 22.53 -5.13 -1.15
C HIS A 35 23.35 -6.30 -0.59
N MET A 36 22.70 -7.37 -0.12
CA MET A 36 23.36 -8.60 0.37
C MET A 36 23.99 -9.46 -0.74
N ALA A 37 23.63 -9.25 -2.01
CA ALA A 37 24.19 -9.97 -3.15
C ALA A 37 25.46 -9.30 -3.74
N TRP A 38 25.84 -8.13 -3.22
CA TRP A 38 27.08 -7.42 -3.58
C TRP A 38 28.17 -7.51 -2.50
N HIS A 39 27.93 -8.26 -1.44
CA HIS A 39 28.88 -8.56 -0.37
C HIS A 39 29.33 -10.02 -0.44
#